data_AF-A0A940ZF90-F1
#
_entry.id   AF-A0A940ZF90-F1
#
_cell.length_a   1.000
_cell.length_b   1.000
_cell.length_c   1.000
_cell.angle_alpha   90.00
_cell.angle_beta   90.00
_cell.angle_gamma   90.00
#
_symmetry.space_group_name_H-M   'P 1'
#
loop_
_entity.id
_entity.type
_entity.pdbx_description
1 polymer ?
#
loop_
_entity_poly.entity_id
_entity_poly.type
_entity_poly.pdbx_seq_one_letter_code
_entity_poly.pdbx_strand_id
1 'polypeptide(L)' 'MNKAERVRAALGGKPVDRPPFSIWYHFGNQHASSERTAQAHLEFYDYYDLDFL' A
#
# COMPACT_ATOMS: atom_id res chain seq x y z
N MET A 1 -9.93 12.92 -1.08
CA MET A 1 -10.36 11.50 -1.12
C MET A 1 -9.56 10.70 -0.10
N ASN A 2 -10.10 9.60 0.43
CA ASN A 2 -9.28 8.65 1.18
C ASN A 2 -8.40 7.79 0.25
N LYS A 3 -7.43 7.07 0.81
CA LYS A 3 -6.46 6.25 0.04
C LYS A 3 -7.17 5.25 -0.88
N ALA A 4 -8.15 4.52 -0.34
CA ALA A 4 -8.86 3.49 -1.08
C ALA A 4 -9.76 4.06 -2.19
N GLU A 5 -10.40 5.22 -1.96
CA GLU A 5 -11.14 5.97 -2.98
C GLU A 5 -10.22 6.41 -4.11
N ARG A 6 -9.04 6.94 -3.79
CA ARG A 6 -8.04 7.40 -4.77
C ARG A 6 -7.60 6.27 -5.70
N VAL A 7 -7.23 5.12 -5.14
CA VAL A 7 -6.81 3.95 -5.93
C VAL A 7 -7.92 3.47 -6.84
N ARG A 8 -9.16 3.33 -6.33
CA ARG A 8 -10.30 2.89 -7.13
C ARG A 8 -10.67 3.89 -8.23
N ALA A 9 -10.60 5.19 -7.95
CA ALA A 9 -10.86 6.23 -8.93
C ALA A 9 -9.82 6.22 -10.05
N ALA A 10 -8.53 6.12 -9.71
CA ALA A 10 -7.45 6.03 -10.69
C ALA A 10 -7.59 4.80 -11.61
N LEU A 11 -7.83 3.61 -11.03
CA LEU A 11 -8.05 2.38 -11.80
C LEU A 11 -9.30 2.44 -12.69
N GLY A 12 -10.32 3.20 -12.26
CA GLY A 12 -11.53 3.44 -13.04
C GLY A 12 -11.43 4.59 -14.04
N GLY A 13 -10.26 5.21 -14.23
CA GLY A 13 -10.08 6.35 -15.13
C GLY A 13 -10.84 7.62 -14.71
N LYS A 14 -11.19 7.74 -13.42
CA LYS A 14 -11.91 8.90 -12.87
C LYS A 14 -10.91 9.97 -12.38
N PRO A 15 -11.35 11.25 -12.27
CA PRO A 15 -10.52 12.30 -11.67
C PRO A 15 -10.06 11.93 -10.25
N VAL A 16 -8.81 12.29 -9.93
CA VAL A 16 -8.19 12.10 -8.62
C VAL A 16 -7.55 13.40 -8.12
N ASP A 17 -7.39 13.55 -6.81
CA ASP A 17 -6.77 14.71 -6.16
C ASP A 17 -5.24 14.74 -6.35
N ARG A 18 -4.61 13.57 -6.45
CA ARG A 18 -3.24 13.33 -6.90
C ARG A 18 -3.09 11.89 -7.44
N PRO A 19 -2.06 11.57 -8.23
CA PRO A 19 -1.77 10.18 -8.58
C PRO A 19 -1.60 9.32 -7.30
N PRO A 20 -2.22 8.12 -7.22
CA PRO A 20 -1.93 7.18 -6.14
C PRO A 20 -0.50 6.66 -6.28
N PHE A 21 0.14 6.38 -5.16
CA PHE A 21 1.51 5.88 -5.10
C PHE A 21 1.62 4.70 -4.13
N SER A 22 2.27 3.63 -4.57
CA SER A 22 2.69 2.52 -3.73
C SER A 22 3.96 1.89 -4.32
N ILE A 23 4.64 1.08 -3.52
CA ILE A 23 5.90 0.44 -3.88
C ILE A 23 5.77 -1.04 -3.58
N TRP A 24 6.14 -1.87 -4.57
CA TRP A 24 6.36 -3.28 -4.33
C TRP A 24 7.79 -3.50 -3.81
N TYR A 25 7.91 -4.20 -2.69
CA TYR A 25 9.19 -4.37 -2.01
C TYR A 25 9.36 -5.79 -1.47
N HIS A 26 10.57 -6.33 -1.58
CA HIS A 26 10.93 -7.61 -1.00
C HIS A 26 11.56 -7.42 0.39
N PHE A 27 10.84 -7.86 1.42
CA PHE A 27 11.29 -7.74 2.82
C PHE A 27 12.30 -8.79 3.28
N GLY A 28 12.57 -9.82 2.47
CA GLY A 28 13.48 -10.91 2.85
C GLY A 28 13.01 -11.74 4.07
N ASN A 29 11.70 -11.74 4.35
CA ASN A 29 11.08 -12.40 5.50
C ASN A 29 10.32 -13.68 5.13
N GLN A 30 10.67 -14.35 4.03
CA GLN A 30 9.94 -15.49 3.46
C GLN A 30 9.81 -16.72 4.38
N HIS A 31 10.54 -16.77 5.49
CA HIS A 31 10.46 -17.84 6.49
C HIS A 31 9.89 -17.37 7.84
N ALA A 32 9.45 -16.11 7.92
CA ALA A 32 8.82 -15.57 9.12
C ALA A 32 7.38 -16.11 9.28
N SER A 33 6.81 -15.94 10.48
CA SER A 33 5.40 -16.26 10.69
C SER A 33 4.49 -15.34 9.86
N SER A 34 3.24 -15.75 9.68
CA SER A 34 2.19 -14.93 9.06
C SER A 34 2.04 -13.58 9.75
N GLU A 35 2.09 -13.55 11.07
CA GLU A 35 1.92 -12.35 11.88
C GLU A 35 3.07 -11.38 11.66
N ARG A 36 4.31 -11.89 11.67
CA ARG A 36 5.49 -11.06 11.42
C ARG A 36 5.54 -10.54 9.98
N THR A 37 5.07 -11.34 9.03
CA THR A 37 4.95 -10.94 7.63
C THR A 37 3.94 -9.80 7.49
N ALA A 38 2.73 -9.95 8.05
CA ALA A 38 1.70 -8.92 8.04
C ALA A 38 2.17 -7.62 8.73
N GLN A 39 2.83 -7.75 9.88
CA GLN A 39 3.36 -6.61 10.63
C GLN A 39 4.35 -5.79 9.80
N ALA A 40 5.32 -6.44 9.14
CA ALA A 40 6.32 -5.72 8.34
C ALA A 40 5.69 -4.93 7.18
N HIS A 41 4.63 -5.47 6.57
CA HIS A 41 3.90 -4.81 5.49
C HIS A 41 3.08 -3.62 6.00
N LEU A 42 2.41 -3.75 7.15
CA LEU A 42 1.67 -2.66 7.78
C LEU A 42 2.62 -1.53 8.23
N GLU A 43 3.73 -1.87 8.88
CA GLU A 43 4.75 -0.89 9.29
C GLU A 43 5.31 -0.11 8.09
N PHE A 44 5.57 -0.79 6.97
CA PHE A 44 6.05 -0.14 5.74
C PHE A 44 4.98 0.75 5.09
N TYR A 45 3.74 0.26 5.01
CA TYR A 45 2.60 1.00 4.48
C TYR A 45 2.34 2.29 5.28
N ASP A 46 2.39 2.21 6.61
CA ASP A 46 2.16 3.35 7.50
C ASP A 46 3.33 4.35 7.46
N TYR A 47 4.58 3.85 7.52
CA TYR A 47 5.77 4.71 7.55
C TYR A 47 5.90 5.59 6.30
N TYR A 48 5.60 5.04 5.12
CA TYR A 48 5.69 5.77 3.85
C TYR A 48 4.36 6.37 3.40
N ASP A 49 3.30 6.24 4.20
CA ASP A 49 1.94 6.71 3.88
C ASP A 49 1.45 6.24 2.49
N LEU A 50 1.71 4.97 2.14
CA LEU A 50 1.38 4.42 0.82
C LEU A 50 -0.13 4.39 0.60
N ASP A 51 -0.58 4.47 -0.66
CA ASP A 51 -2.02 4.47 -0.98
C ASP A 51 -2.63 3.05 -1.07
N PHE A 52 -1.80 2.01 -1.16
CA PHE A 52 -2.21 0.62 -1.36
C PHE A 52 -1.23 -0.37 -0.69
N LEU A 53 -1.79 -1.42 -0.08
CA LEU A 53 -1.12 -2.62 0.42
C LEU A 53 -1.84 -3.88 -0.08
#